data_AF-A0A0H5QWJ7-F1
#
_entry.id   AF-A0A0H5QWJ7-F1
#
_cell.length_a   1.000
_cell.length_b   1.000
_cell.length_c   1.000
_cell.angle_alpha   90.00
_cell.angle_beta   90.00
_cell.angle_gamma   90.00
#
_symmetry.space_group_name_H-M   'P 1'
#
loop_
_entity.id
_entity.type
_entity.pdbx_description
1 polymer ?
#
loop_
_entity_poly.entity_id
_entity_poly.type
_entity_poly.pdbx_seq_one_letter_code
_entity_poly.pdbx_strand_id
1 'polypeptide(L)'
;RSGFLLLLSLLPIAYSAVHDGLAQDTDDIGHDNAPTAVQQNWMNDHFDAFLAQCDEIKTSIRKPAQCSFGNYIDREGENLCNQVVTMVNQGLDDGLLKSSQVKDLIKTFMWQHWCDSDLNIEQISSNMALLFYHLTKHSLTIFWTRPEPDALHVRFVYEDYEESWTFPHNN
;
A
#
# COMPACT_ATOMS: atom_id res chain seq x y z
N ARG A 1 -59.57 -15.08 25.47
CA ARG A 1 -58.55 -14.00 25.46
C ARG A 1 -58.87 -13.05 26.60
N SER A 2 -58.31 -13.30 27.78
CA SER A 2 -58.28 -12.39 28.92
C SER A 2 -56.91 -12.58 29.57
N GLY A 3 -56.12 -11.52 29.59
CA GLY A 3 -54.78 -11.51 30.15
C GLY A 3 -54.55 -10.17 30.84
N PHE A 4 -54.37 -10.26 32.16
CA PHE A 4 -54.09 -9.19 33.11
C PHE A 4 -52.89 -8.33 32.67
N LEU A 5 -53.01 -7.00 32.78
CA LEU A 5 -51.87 -6.08 32.78
C LEU A 5 -51.73 -5.49 34.18
N LEU A 6 -50.70 -5.95 34.90
CA LEU A 6 -50.28 -5.40 36.18
C LEU A 6 -49.52 -4.09 35.94
N LEU A 7 -50.13 -2.97 36.33
CA LEU A 7 -49.46 -1.68 36.45
C LEU A 7 -48.68 -1.66 37.77
N LEU A 8 -47.37 -1.91 37.70
CA LEU A 8 -46.44 -1.68 38.79
C LEU A 8 -45.87 -0.27 38.67
N SER A 9 -46.51 0.65 39.40
CA SER A 9 -45.97 1.94 39.78
C SER A 9 -44.79 1.76 40.75
N LEU A 10 -43.62 2.29 40.40
CA LEU A 10 -42.54 2.56 41.35
C LEU A 10 -41.92 3.92 41.03
N LEU A 11 -42.24 4.90 41.89
CA LEU A 11 -41.57 6.19 42.01
C LEU A 11 -40.20 6.02 42.72
N PRO A 12 -39.30 7.02 42.63
CA PRO A 12 -37.86 6.86 42.82
C PRO A 12 -37.46 6.89 44.29
N ILE A 13 -36.43 6.11 44.64
CA ILE A 13 -35.69 6.28 45.89
C ILE A 13 -34.24 6.52 45.52
N ALA A 14 -33.82 7.77 45.68
CA ALA A 14 -32.44 8.19 45.68
C ALA A 14 -31.69 7.47 46.81
N TYR A 15 -30.50 6.93 46.51
CA TYR A 15 -29.50 6.66 47.53
C TYR A 15 -28.18 7.29 47.10
N SER A 16 -27.74 8.24 47.93
CA SER A 16 -26.52 9.00 47.84
C SER A 16 -25.32 8.14 48.26
N ALA A 17 -24.28 8.12 47.43
CA ALA A 17 -22.92 7.95 47.90
C ALA A 17 -22.08 9.08 47.29
N VAL A 18 -21.86 10.12 48.10
CA VAL A 18 -20.81 11.11 47.89
C VAL A 18 -19.48 10.37 48.02
N HIS A 19 -18.84 10.09 46.88
CA HIS A 19 -17.40 9.97 46.82
C HIS A 19 -16.87 11.20 46.10
N ASP A 20 -16.31 12.06 46.93
CA ASP A 20 -15.47 13.18 46.59
C ASP A 20 -14.33 12.71 45.67
N GLY A 21 -14.08 13.44 44.58
CA GLY A 21 -12.90 13.25 43.74
C GLY A 21 -13.18 13.09 42.25
N LEU A 22 -12.70 14.08 41.50
CA LEU A 22 -12.57 14.15 40.05
C LEU A 22 -13.85 14.53 39.31
N ALA A 23 -13.97 15.83 39.02
CA ALA A 23 -14.51 16.27 37.75
C ALA A 23 -13.78 15.48 36.65
N GLN A 24 -14.39 14.39 36.20
CA GLN A 24 -14.12 13.85 34.89
C GLN A 24 -14.73 14.87 33.95
N ASP A 25 -13.86 15.77 33.51
CA ASP A 25 -14.00 16.43 32.24
C ASP A 25 -14.38 15.34 31.25
N THR A 26 -15.64 15.32 30.84
CA THR A 26 -16.06 14.65 29.61
C THR A 26 -15.46 15.46 28.48
N ASP A 27 -14.13 15.40 28.38
CA ASP A 27 -13.46 15.67 27.14
C ASP A 27 -13.84 14.51 26.22
N ASP A 28 -14.57 14.93 25.22
CA ASP A 28 -15.05 14.22 24.06
C ASP A 28 -13.85 13.61 23.30
N ILE A 29 -13.24 12.54 23.85
CA ILE A 29 -12.19 11.77 23.14
C ILE A 29 -12.86 10.76 22.22
N GLY A 30 -13.73 11.28 21.35
CA GLY A 30 -13.85 10.77 19.99
C GLY A 30 -12.69 11.35 19.19
N HIS A 31 -11.45 10.96 19.50
CA HIS A 31 -10.33 11.32 18.65
C HIS A 31 -10.55 10.62 17.32
N ASP A 32 -10.97 11.38 16.32
CA ASP A 32 -10.88 11.00 14.91
C ASP A 32 -9.46 10.45 14.70
N ASN A 33 -9.33 9.13 14.55
CA ASN A 33 -8.07 8.47 14.16
C ASN A 33 -7.73 8.75 12.68
N ALA A 34 -8.25 9.86 12.14
CA ALA A 34 -7.98 10.31 10.79
C ALA A 34 -6.52 10.79 10.73
N PRO A 35 -5.78 10.43 9.66
CA PRO A 35 -4.43 10.91 9.47
C PRO A 35 -4.34 12.43 9.52
N THR A 36 -3.35 12.96 10.23
CA THR A 36 -3.08 14.42 10.26
C THR A 36 -2.70 14.93 8.86
N ALA A 37 -2.81 16.24 8.60
CA ALA A 37 -2.40 16.80 7.32
C ALA A 37 -0.92 16.51 6.99
N VAL A 38 -0.04 16.52 7.99
CA VAL A 38 1.39 16.16 7.84
C VAL A 38 1.54 14.70 7.43
N GLN A 39 0.80 13.80 8.09
CA GLN A 39 0.81 12.38 7.76
C GLN A 39 0.26 12.13 6.35
N GLN A 40 -0.83 12.79 5.97
CA GLN A 40 -1.40 12.68 4.63
C GLN A 40 -0.43 13.14 3.55
N ASN A 41 0.24 14.28 3.76
CA ASN A 41 1.25 14.78 2.82
C ASN A 41 2.39 13.79 2.67
N TRP A 42 2.93 13.29 3.78
CA TRP A 42 3.98 12.26 3.74
C TRP A 42 3.52 11.02 2.96
N MET A 43 2.34 10.50 3.27
CA MET A 43 1.77 9.30 2.63
C MET A 43 1.56 9.50 1.13
N ASN A 44 1.12 10.68 0.72
CA ASN A 44 0.89 11.00 -0.69
C ASN A 44 2.21 11.14 -1.44
N ASP A 45 3.18 11.89 -0.91
CA ASP A 45 4.47 12.11 -1.55
C ASP A 45 5.20 10.78 -1.78
N HIS A 46 5.25 9.93 -0.74
CA HIS A 46 5.90 8.63 -0.83
C HIS A 46 5.15 7.67 -1.76
N PHE A 47 3.82 7.74 -1.80
CA PHE A 47 3.05 6.93 -2.73
C PHE A 47 3.30 7.32 -4.18
N ASP A 48 3.34 8.62 -4.50
CA ASP A 48 3.62 9.09 -5.85
C ASP A 48 5.04 8.69 -6.30
N ALA A 49 6.02 8.79 -5.40
CA ALA A 49 7.37 8.30 -5.66
C ALA A 49 7.41 6.77 -5.83
N PHE A 50 6.62 6.01 -5.07
CA PHE A 50 6.46 4.56 -5.26
C PHE A 50 5.91 4.22 -6.65
N LEU A 51 4.95 4.99 -7.16
CA LEU A 51 4.42 4.79 -8.52
C LEU A 51 5.48 5.03 -9.59
N ALA A 52 6.26 6.11 -9.45
CA ALA A 52 7.37 6.40 -10.35
C ALA A 52 8.40 5.25 -10.37
N GLN A 53 8.74 4.70 -9.21
CA GLN A 53 9.62 3.54 -9.09
C GLN A 53 9.02 2.27 -9.73
N CYS A 54 7.71 2.05 -9.62
CA CYS A 54 7.04 0.97 -10.32
C CYS A 54 7.13 1.12 -11.85
N ASP A 55 6.97 2.34 -12.37
CA ASP A 55 7.09 2.60 -13.80
C ASP A 55 8.52 2.45 -14.32
N GLU A 56 9.52 2.80 -13.52
CA GLU A 56 10.92 2.49 -13.80
C GLU A 56 11.15 0.98 -13.91
N ILE A 57 10.61 0.19 -12.98
CA ILE A 57 10.68 -1.28 -13.03
C ILE A 57 9.99 -1.83 -14.29
N LYS A 58 8.83 -1.31 -14.68
CA LYS A 58 8.08 -1.74 -15.89
C LYS A 58 8.84 -1.45 -17.18
N THR A 59 9.60 -0.36 -17.22
CA THR A 59 10.28 0.13 -18.43
C THR A 59 11.74 -0.34 -18.53
N SER A 60 12.33 -0.78 -17.42
CA SER A 60 13.68 -1.32 -17.37
C SER A 60 13.82 -2.61 -18.21
N ILE A 61 14.89 -2.68 -19.00
CA ILE A 61 15.31 -3.91 -19.72
C ILE A 61 15.81 -4.97 -18.72
N ARG A 62 16.38 -4.52 -17.60
CA ARG A 62 16.93 -5.39 -16.55
C ARG A 62 15.88 -5.63 -15.48
N LYS A 63 15.60 -6.91 -15.21
CA LYS A 63 14.75 -7.30 -14.09
C LYS A 63 15.44 -6.93 -12.77
N PRO A 64 14.69 -6.39 -11.78
CA PRO A 64 15.24 -6.14 -10.47
C PRO A 64 15.86 -7.39 -9.85
N ALA A 65 17.00 -7.22 -9.19
CA ALA A 65 17.61 -8.30 -8.41
C ALA A 65 16.65 -8.74 -7.30
N GLN A 66 16.75 -10.01 -6.89
CA GLN A 66 16.05 -10.49 -5.70
C GLN A 66 16.58 -9.74 -4.47
N CYS A 67 15.67 -9.29 -3.61
CA CYS A 67 15.99 -8.57 -2.38
C CYS A 67 15.08 -9.07 -1.25
N SER A 68 15.61 -9.04 -0.02
CA SER A 68 14.86 -9.28 1.21
C SER A 68 14.95 -8.05 2.08
N PHE A 69 13.84 -7.69 2.72
CA PHE A 69 13.73 -6.54 3.62
C PHE A 69 13.76 -6.98 5.09
N GLY A 70 14.12 -8.24 5.34
CA GLY A 70 14.09 -8.90 6.63
C GLY A 70 12.76 -9.62 6.87
N ASN A 71 12.83 -10.72 7.62
CA ASN A 71 11.70 -11.66 7.80
C ASN A 71 10.37 -11.00 8.21
N TYR A 72 10.43 -9.92 9.01
CA TYR A 72 9.23 -9.23 9.44
C TYR A 72 8.57 -8.45 8.29
N ILE A 73 9.34 -7.58 7.61
CA ILE A 73 8.83 -6.77 6.50
C ILE A 73 8.42 -7.66 5.33
N ASP A 74 9.17 -8.71 5.04
CA ASP A 74 8.83 -9.66 3.97
C ASP A 74 7.47 -10.32 4.23
N ARG A 75 7.17 -10.71 5.48
CA ARG A 75 5.88 -11.32 5.86
C ARG A 75 4.71 -10.33 5.84
N GLU A 76 4.89 -9.14 6.41
CA GLU A 76 3.83 -8.11 6.38
C GLU A 76 3.59 -7.64 4.94
N GLY A 77 4.65 -7.54 4.13
CA GLY A 77 4.59 -7.25 2.71
C GLY A 77 3.84 -8.32 1.91
N GLU A 78 4.06 -9.61 2.21
CA GLU A 78 3.30 -10.71 1.61
C GLU A 78 1.80 -10.60 1.93
N ASN A 79 1.45 -10.31 3.19
CA ASN A 79 0.07 -10.10 3.61
C ASN A 79 -0.58 -8.92 2.86
N LEU A 80 0.11 -7.77 2.82
CA LEU A 80 -0.32 -6.60 2.05
C LEU A 80 -0.57 -6.97 0.58
N CYS A 81 0.41 -7.60 -0.07
CA CYS A 81 0.35 -7.91 -1.50
C CYS A 81 -0.79 -8.90 -1.80
N ASN A 82 -1.04 -9.88 -0.93
CA ASN A 82 -2.15 -10.81 -1.07
C ASN A 82 -3.51 -10.11 -0.96
N GLN A 83 -3.66 -9.16 -0.03
CA GLN A 83 -4.88 -8.34 0.08
C GLN A 83 -5.09 -7.50 -1.18
N VAL A 84 -4.04 -6.81 -1.64
CA VAL A 84 -4.06 -6.00 -2.86
C VAL A 84 -4.47 -6.84 -4.07
N VAL A 85 -3.83 -8.00 -4.28
CA VAL A 85 -4.15 -8.93 -5.38
C VAL A 85 -5.61 -9.37 -5.32
N THR A 86 -6.10 -9.68 -4.12
CA THR A 86 -7.50 -10.08 -3.91
C THR A 86 -8.46 -8.96 -4.29
N MET A 87 -8.20 -7.73 -3.82
CA MET A 87 -9.04 -6.55 -4.11
C MET A 87 -9.08 -6.24 -5.61
N VAL A 88 -7.93 -6.32 -6.30
CA VAL A 88 -7.86 -6.08 -7.75
C VAL A 88 -8.60 -7.19 -8.52
N ASN A 89 -8.40 -8.45 -8.16
CA ASN A 89 -9.00 -9.59 -8.88
C ASN A 89 -10.51 -9.74 -8.64
N GLN A 90 -11.07 -9.18 -7.57
CA GLN A 90 -12.51 -9.20 -7.29
C GLN A 90 -13.33 -8.21 -8.14
N GLY A 91 -12.72 -7.53 -9.10
CA GLY A 91 -13.44 -6.82 -10.17
C GLY A 91 -13.96 -5.44 -9.79
N LEU A 92 -13.23 -4.71 -8.96
CA LEU A 92 -13.57 -3.32 -8.59
C LEU A 92 -12.76 -2.23 -9.31
N ASP A 93 -11.78 -2.54 -10.18
CA ASP A 93 -11.19 -1.50 -11.04
C ASP A 93 -10.25 -1.98 -12.15
N ASP A 94 -10.10 -1.17 -13.20
CA ASP A 94 -9.24 -1.38 -14.39
C ASP A 94 -7.72 -1.25 -14.11
N GLY A 95 -7.30 -1.45 -12.86
CA GLY A 95 -5.91 -1.32 -12.45
C GLY A 95 -5.74 -0.93 -10.99
N LEU A 96 -4.68 -1.45 -10.39
CA LEU A 96 -4.22 -1.23 -9.02
C LEU A 96 -4.39 0.22 -8.49
N LEU A 97 -4.26 1.22 -9.37
CA LEU A 97 -4.13 2.63 -9.03
C LEU A 97 -5.41 3.45 -9.18
N LYS A 98 -6.57 2.84 -9.42
CA LYS A 98 -7.84 3.57 -9.44
C LYS A 98 -8.62 3.42 -8.12
N SER A 99 -8.53 2.26 -7.47
CA SER A 99 -9.16 2.01 -6.16
C SER A 99 -8.54 2.82 -5.03
N SER A 100 -9.35 3.64 -4.34
CA SER A 100 -8.92 4.38 -3.15
C SER A 100 -8.49 3.44 -2.01
N GLN A 101 -9.18 2.32 -1.82
CA GLN A 101 -8.86 1.34 -0.77
C GLN A 101 -7.47 0.73 -0.97
N VAL A 102 -7.11 0.39 -2.20
CA VAL A 102 -5.77 -0.15 -2.51
C VAL A 102 -4.69 0.90 -2.24
N LYS A 103 -4.93 2.16 -2.64
CA LYS A 103 -4.00 3.27 -2.36
C LYS A 103 -3.79 3.45 -0.86
N ASP A 104 -4.88 3.51 -0.10
CA ASP A 104 -4.82 3.73 1.34
C ASP A 104 -4.11 2.59 2.06
N LEU A 105 -4.30 1.35 1.60
CA LEU A 105 -3.61 0.19 2.16
C LEU A 105 -2.09 0.27 1.94
N ILE A 106 -1.65 0.59 0.72
CA ILE A 106 -0.22 0.75 0.40
C ILE A 106 0.38 1.93 1.17
N LYS A 107 -0.29 3.08 1.17
CA LYS A 107 0.16 4.28 1.90
C LYS A 107 0.33 4.00 3.39
N THR A 108 -0.65 3.32 4.00
CA THR A 108 -0.64 3.00 5.43
C THR A 108 0.51 2.06 5.76
N PHE A 109 0.75 1.05 4.92
CA PHE A 109 1.89 0.16 5.08
C PHE A 109 3.22 0.90 5.04
N MET A 110 3.42 1.77 4.04
CA MET A 110 4.65 2.57 3.93
C MET A 110 4.87 3.44 5.16
N TRP A 111 3.82 4.11 5.63
CA TRP A 111 3.86 4.91 6.85
C TRP A 111 4.25 4.07 8.06
N GLN A 112 3.55 2.96 8.32
CA GLN A 112 3.77 2.11 9.50
C GLN A 112 5.18 1.54 9.60
N HIS A 113 5.85 1.29 8.48
CA HIS A 113 7.15 0.63 8.47
C HIS A 113 8.34 1.57 8.26
N TRP A 114 8.13 2.75 7.69
CA TRP A 114 9.24 3.63 7.31
C TRP A 114 9.11 5.10 7.72
N CYS A 115 8.01 5.54 8.36
CA CYS A 115 7.86 6.95 8.75
C CYS A 115 8.96 7.44 9.72
N ASP A 116 9.41 6.56 10.61
CA ASP A 116 10.44 6.85 11.62
C ASP A 116 11.84 6.39 11.19
N SER A 117 12.02 6.02 9.93
CA SER A 117 13.32 5.59 9.42
C SER A 117 14.17 6.76 8.94
N ASP A 118 15.50 6.59 8.96
CA ASP A 118 16.44 7.57 8.38
C ASP A 118 16.48 7.53 6.83
N LEU A 119 15.62 6.71 6.20
CA LEU A 119 15.57 6.57 4.76
C LEU A 119 14.89 7.78 4.13
N ASN A 120 15.40 8.20 2.98
CA ASN A 120 14.75 9.24 2.20
C ASN A 120 13.57 8.68 1.39
N ILE A 121 12.78 9.59 0.83
CA ILE A 121 11.60 9.26 0.01
C ILE A 121 11.91 8.30 -1.13
N GLU A 122 13.04 8.47 -1.82
CA GLU A 122 13.46 7.63 -2.95
C GLU A 122 13.76 6.21 -2.49
N GLN A 123 14.48 6.06 -1.37
CA GLN A 123 14.82 4.76 -0.80
C GLN A 123 13.59 4.01 -0.31
N ILE A 124 12.70 4.66 0.43
CA ILE A 124 11.45 4.06 0.92
C ILE A 124 10.59 3.60 -0.26
N SER A 125 10.43 4.48 -1.25
CA SER A 125 9.60 4.21 -2.43
C SER A 125 10.17 3.10 -3.30
N SER A 126 11.50 3.06 -3.47
CA SER A 126 12.19 2.00 -4.21
C SER A 126 12.09 0.66 -3.48
N ASN A 127 12.28 0.64 -2.17
CA ASN A 127 12.09 -0.56 -1.35
C ASN A 127 10.67 -1.10 -1.47
N MET A 128 9.67 -0.22 -1.36
CA MET A 128 8.27 -0.60 -1.52
C MET A 128 7.98 -1.14 -2.92
N ALA A 129 8.49 -0.49 -3.98
CA ALA A 129 8.30 -0.93 -5.36
C ALA A 129 8.95 -2.31 -5.64
N LEU A 130 10.14 -2.55 -5.10
CA LEU A 130 10.84 -3.83 -5.20
C LEU A 130 10.11 -4.96 -4.45
N LEU A 131 9.69 -4.70 -3.22
CA LEU A 131 8.86 -5.62 -2.43
C LEU A 131 7.59 -5.98 -3.20
N PHE A 132 6.88 -4.96 -3.66
CA PHE A 132 5.63 -5.09 -4.38
C PHE A 132 5.80 -5.85 -5.70
N TYR A 133 6.87 -5.57 -6.46
CA TYR A 133 7.20 -6.28 -7.70
C TYR A 133 7.42 -7.77 -7.47
N HIS A 134 8.29 -8.15 -6.54
CA HIS A 134 8.63 -9.55 -6.35
C HIS A 134 7.44 -10.39 -5.89
N LEU A 135 6.55 -9.79 -5.09
CA LEU A 135 5.37 -10.46 -4.56
C LEU A 135 4.18 -10.47 -5.52
N THR A 136 4.06 -9.49 -6.43
CA THR A 136 2.85 -9.35 -7.27
C THR A 136 3.06 -9.51 -8.77
N LYS A 137 4.29 -9.57 -9.28
CA LYS A 137 4.57 -9.62 -10.74
C LYS A 137 3.81 -10.71 -11.52
N HIS A 138 3.57 -11.86 -10.89
CA HIS A 138 2.86 -12.97 -11.51
C HIS A 138 1.35 -12.93 -11.31
N SER A 139 0.88 -12.24 -10.27
CA SER A 139 -0.54 -12.15 -9.91
C SER A 139 -1.22 -10.91 -10.47
N LEU A 140 -0.45 -9.83 -10.70
CA LEU A 140 -0.90 -8.55 -11.27
C LEU A 140 -0.26 -8.32 -12.64
N THR A 141 -0.34 -9.30 -13.53
CA THR A 141 0.35 -9.27 -14.83
C THR A 141 0.02 -8.03 -15.66
N ILE A 142 -1.24 -7.60 -15.69
CA ILE A 142 -1.68 -6.40 -16.44
C ILE A 142 -0.96 -5.15 -15.92
N PHE A 143 -0.83 -4.99 -14.60
CA PHE A 143 -0.16 -3.84 -14.01
C PHE A 143 1.34 -3.82 -14.33
N TRP A 144 1.98 -4.99 -14.35
CA TRP A 144 3.43 -5.11 -14.59
C TRP A 144 3.82 -5.28 -16.05
N THR A 145 2.85 -5.43 -16.94
CA THR A 145 3.10 -5.47 -18.38
C THR A 145 3.34 -4.04 -18.85
N ARG A 146 4.47 -3.83 -19.53
CA ARG A 146 4.78 -2.55 -20.16
C ARG A 146 3.60 -2.14 -21.06
N PRO A 147 3.14 -0.88 -21.01
CA PRO A 147 2.20 -0.41 -22.02
C PRO A 147 2.84 -0.68 -23.39
N GLU A 148 2.14 -1.37 -24.29
CA GLU A 148 2.61 -1.41 -25.67
C GLU A 148 2.75 0.04 -26.13
N PRO A 149 3.90 0.44 -26.71
CA PRO A 149 3.91 1.69 -27.44
C PRO A 149 2.81 1.55 -28.48
N ASP A 150 1.85 2.47 -28.50
CA ASP A 150 0.76 2.48 -29.46
C ASP A 150 1.28 1.98 -30.81
N ALA A 151 0.57 1.05 -31.44
CA ALA A 151 0.94 0.41 -32.71
C ALA A 151 1.04 1.39 -33.92
N LEU A 152 1.18 2.69 -33.67
CA LEU A 152 1.42 3.78 -34.59
C LEU A 152 2.56 4.65 -34.01
N HIS A 153 3.76 4.47 -34.56
CA HIS A 153 5.05 5.07 -34.14
C HIS A 153 5.68 4.29 -32.99
N VAL A 154 6.51 3.30 -33.27
CA VAL A 154 7.89 3.62 -33.66
C VAL A 154 8.52 2.45 -34.41
N ARG A 155 8.85 2.72 -35.68
CA ARG A 155 9.77 1.94 -36.49
C ARG A 155 11.19 2.31 -36.04
N PHE A 156 11.69 1.71 -34.96
CA PHE A 156 13.15 1.66 -34.75
C PHE A 156 13.67 0.41 -35.43
N VAL A 157 14.47 0.69 -36.45
CA VAL A 157 15.28 -0.21 -37.23
C VAL A 157 16.10 -1.08 -36.26
N TYR A 158 15.92 -2.39 -36.35
CA TYR A 158 16.97 -3.32 -35.94
C TYR A 158 18.13 -3.07 -36.89
N GLU A 159 19.17 -2.39 -36.41
CA GLU A 159 20.48 -2.42 -37.06
C GLU A 159 21.36 -3.39 -36.27
N ASP A 160 21.73 -4.43 -36.99
CA ASP A 160 22.60 -5.54 -36.64
C ASP A 160 23.79 -5.17 -35.75
N TYR A 161 23.94 -5.90 -34.65
CA TYR A 161 25.24 -6.21 -34.08
C TYR A 161 25.31 -7.71 -33.80
N GLU A 162 25.55 -8.49 -34.87
CA GLU A 162 26.27 -9.75 -34.72
C GLU A 162 27.73 -9.41 -34.38
N GLU A 163 28.07 -9.36 -33.08
CA GLU A 163 29.46 -9.40 -32.65
C GLU A 163 30.03 -10.79 -32.93
N SER A 164 30.60 -10.94 -34.12
CA SER A 164 31.53 -12.03 -34.43
C SER A 164 32.77 -11.93 -33.54
N TRP A 165 32.86 -12.81 -32.54
CA TRP A 165 34.09 -12.99 -31.77
C TRP A 165 35.07 -13.81 -32.61
N THR A 166 36.09 -13.17 -33.17
CA THR A 166 37.30 -13.86 -33.65
C THR A 166 38.47 -13.50 -32.73
N PHE A 167 39.04 -14.54 -32.08
CA PHE A 167 40.27 -14.43 -31.31
C PHE A 167 41.46 -14.28 -32.25
N PRO A 168 42.40 -13.34 -32.03
CA PRO A 168 43.67 -13.36 -32.73
C PRO A 168 44.60 -14.40 -32.11
N HIS A 169 45.06 -15.34 -32.94
CA HIS A 169 46.24 -16.15 -32.65
C HIS A 169 47.49 -15.26 -32.66
N ASN A 170 48.24 -15.27 -31.57
CA ASN A 170 49.59 -14.72 -31.50
C ASN A 170 50.57 -15.65 -32.23
N ASN A 171 51.38 -15.07 -33.10
CA ASN A 171 52.65 -15.63 -33.59
C ASN A 171 53.78 -15.10 -32.71
#